data_AF-A0A067FAM3-F1
#
_entry.id   AF-A0A067FAM3-F1
#
_cell.length_a   1.000
_cell.length_b   1.000
_cell.length_c   1.000
_cell.angle_alpha   90.00
_cell.angle_beta   90.00
_cell.angle_gamma   90.00
#
_symmetry.space_group_name_H-M   'P 1'
#
loop_
_entity.id
_entity.type
_entity.pdbx_description
1 polymer ?
#
loop_
_entity_poly.entity_id
_entity_poly.type
_entity_poly.pdbx_seq_one_letter_code
_entity_poly.pdbx_strand_id
1 'polypeptide(L)'
;MGDELEEHLLENLILRNSQIIMIFDTTVELSQFYKLYGKLMGFEIIKRTSRKYEEGVLKFVSFSCSQNGKSRCKSRHAFKLRPTTKKNCKAKVSVIVIRDGKCKVSSIVYEHNHELNTPNKARFLK
;
A
#
# COMPACT_ATOMS: atom_id res chain seq x y z
N MET A 1 -8.44 14.69 -20.97
CA MET A 1 -9.66 14.44 -20.15
C MET A 1 -9.41 13.43 -19.03
N GLY A 2 -8.38 12.58 -19.10
CA GLY A 2 -7.99 11.69 -17.98
C GLY A 2 -7.05 12.33 -16.96
N ASP A 3 -6.33 13.39 -17.37
CA ASP A 3 -5.25 13.98 -16.58
C ASP A 3 -5.75 14.91 -15.46
N GLU A 4 -6.80 15.69 -15.70
CA GLU A 4 -7.39 16.59 -14.69
C GLU A 4 -8.05 15.84 -13.52
N LEU A 5 -8.62 14.65 -13.78
CA LEU A 5 -9.22 13.82 -12.71
C LEU A 5 -8.13 13.19 -11.84
N GLU A 6 -7.00 12.78 -12.43
CA GLU A 6 -5.84 12.30 -11.68
C GLU A 6 -5.20 13.42 -10.87
N GLU A 7 -5.08 14.62 -11.44
CA GLU A 7 -4.51 15.80 -10.78
C GLU A 7 -5.38 16.27 -9.60
N HIS A 8 -6.71 16.34 -9.77
CA HIS A 8 -7.63 16.65 -8.66
C HIS A 8 -7.66 15.56 -7.59
N LEU A 9 -7.55 14.27 -7.95
CA LEU A 9 -7.44 13.19 -6.98
C LEU A 9 -6.10 13.25 -6.23
N LEU A 10 -5.01 13.62 -6.93
CA LEU A 10 -3.68 13.77 -6.38
C LEU A 10 -3.59 14.99 -5.44
N GLU A 11 -4.16 16.13 -5.83
CA GLU A 11 -4.30 17.32 -4.99
C GLU A 11 -5.13 17.02 -3.74
N ASN A 12 -6.26 16.30 -3.88
CA ASN A 12 -7.04 15.85 -2.73
C ASN A 12 -6.27 14.85 -1.84
N LEU A 13 -5.46 13.96 -2.41
CA LEU A 13 -4.62 13.01 -1.66
C LEU A 13 -3.47 13.73 -0.92
N ILE A 14 -2.89 14.76 -1.53
CA ILE A 14 -1.77 15.54 -0.98
C ILE A 14 -2.27 16.52 0.08
N LEU A 15 -3.39 17.22 -0.14
CA LEU A 15 -4.05 18.06 0.88
C LEU A 15 -4.50 17.24 2.11
N ARG A 16 -4.84 15.96 1.92
CA ARG A 16 -5.18 15.05 3.04
C ARG A 16 -3.98 14.59 3.87
N ASN A 17 -2.75 14.81 3.43
CA ASN A 17 -1.55 14.38 4.16
C ASN A 17 -1.17 15.28 5.36
N SER A 18 -1.85 16.41 5.58
CA SER A 18 -1.44 17.35 6.64
C SER A 18 -2.09 17.16 8.02
N GLN A 19 -3.13 16.33 8.20
CA GLN A 19 -3.65 15.96 9.54
C GLN A 19 -4.85 14.97 9.51
N ILE A 20 -5.08 14.23 8.42
CA ILE A 20 -6.39 13.59 8.23
C ILE A 20 -6.44 12.17 8.78
N ILE A 21 -7.30 12.01 9.80
CA ILE A 21 -7.89 10.73 10.16
C ILE A 21 -8.75 10.29 8.97
N MET A 22 -8.23 9.38 8.14
CA MET A 22 -9.01 8.77 7.06
C MET A 22 -9.90 7.66 7.61
N ILE A 23 -11.20 7.77 7.38
CA ILE A 23 -12.22 6.78 7.76
C ILE A 23 -12.92 6.29 6.49
N PHE A 24 -13.16 4.99 6.42
CA PHE A 24 -13.87 4.31 5.34
C PHE A 24 -14.99 3.47 5.95
N ASP A 25 -16.12 3.34 5.25
CA ASP A 25 -17.23 2.55 5.78
C ASP A 25 -16.98 1.05 5.64
N THR A 26 -16.15 0.64 4.67
CA THR A 26 -15.81 -0.77 4.46
C THR A 26 -14.33 -1.04 4.17
N THR A 27 -13.89 -2.26 4.48
CA THR A 27 -12.54 -2.73 4.11
C THR A 27 -12.33 -2.84 2.59
N VAL A 28 -13.41 -2.95 1.81
CA VAL A 28 -13.37 -3.06 0.35
C VAL A 28 -13.04 -1.72 -0.27
N GLU A 29 -13.76 -0.67 0.14
CA GLU A 29 -13.54 0.70 -0.29
C GLU A 29 -12.11 1.16 0.03
N LEU A 30 -11.67 0.95 1.28
CA LEU A 30 -10.30 1.17 1.71
C LEU A 30 -9.28 0.43 0.81
N SER A 31 -9.53 -0.85 0.51
CA SER A 31 -8.63 -1.64 -0.33
C SER A 31 -8.57 -1.11 -1.76
N GLN A 32 -9.67 -0.62 -2.32
CA GLN A 32 -9.71 -0.04 -3.66
C GLN A 32 -8.99 1.30 -3.69
N PHE A 33 -9.28 2.16 -2.70
CA PHE A 33 -8.61 3.45 -2.53
C PHE A 33 -7.09 3.29 -2.46
N TYR A 34 -6.58 2.42 -1.57
CA TYR A 34 -5.15 2.23 -1.44
C TYR A 34 -4.54 1.60 -2.69
N LYS A 35 -5.22 0.66 -3.36
CA LYS A 35 -4.75 0.12 -4.65
C LYS A 35 -4.56 1.21 -5.71
N LEU A 36 -5.53 2.14 -5.82
CA LEU A 36 -5.44 3.28 -6.73
C LEU A 36 -4.30 4.21 -6.34
N TYR A 37 -4.18 4.55 -5.05
CA TYR A 37 -3.05 5.33 -4.53
C TYR A 37 -1.70 4.71 -4.89
N GLY A 38 -1.52 3.40 -4.65
CA GLY A 38 -0.30 2.71 -5.03
C GLY A 38 -0.02 2.81 -6.53
N LYS A 39 -1.04 2.59 -7.37
CA LYS A 39 -0.93 2.70 -8.83
C LYS A 39 -0.47 4.11 -9.25
N LEU A 40 -1.10 5.17 -8.72
CA LEU A 40 -0.75 6.57 -9.01
C LEU A 40 0.68 6.89 -8.56
N MET A 41 1.05 6.42 -7.37
CA MET A 41 2.39 6.60 -6.82
C MET A 41 3.43 5.66 -7.44
N GLY A 42 3.06 4.74 -8.34
CA GLY A 42 4.00 3.87 -9.06
C GLY A 42 4.46 2.62 -8.29
N PHE A 43 3.65 2.09 -7.37
CA PHE A 43 3.94 0.81 -6.71
C PHE A 43 2.70 -0.07 -6.51
N GLU A 44 2.90 -1.38 -6.56
CA GLU A 44 1.84 -2.34 -6.27
C GLU A 44 1.69 -2.55 -4.75
N ILE A 45 0.44 -2.74 -4.32
CA ILE A 45 0.08 -2.95 -2.92
C ILE A 45 -0.38 -4.40 -2.68
N ILE A 46 0.11 -4.98 -1.60
CA ILE A 46 -0.29 -6.30 -1.11
C ILE A 46 -0.91 -6.16 0.29
N LYS A 47 -2.07 -6.78 0.49
CA LYS A 47 -2.67 -6.95 1.83
C LYS A 47 -1.88 -8.00 2.60
N ARG A 48 -1.34 -7.65 3.78
CA ARG A 48 -0.40 -8.53 4.52
C ARG A 48 -1.01 -9.32 5.65
N THR A 49 -1.68 -8.65 6.59
CA THR A 49 -2.11 -9.34 7.82
C THR A 49 -3.39 -8.72 8.32
N SER A 50 -4.27 -9.59 8.82
CA SER A 50 -5.47 -9.26 9.58
C SER A 50 -5.30 -9.86 10.97
N ARG A 51 -5.03 -9.06 12.01
CA ARG A 51 -5.03 -9.55 13.41
C ARG A 51 -6.35 -9.18 14.08
N LYS A 52 -6.96 -10.10 14.83
CA LYS A 52 -8.10 -9.83 15.70
C LYS A 52 -7.57 -9.64 17.12
N TYR A 53 -8.04 -8.61 17.83
CA TYR A 53 -7.89 -8.55 19.29
C TYR A 53 -9.10 -9.23 19.94
N GLU A 54 -8.87 -9.96 21.05
CA GLU A 54 -9.96 -10.52 21.88
C GLU A 54 -10.67 -9.40 22.67
N GLU A 55 -11.89 -9.67 23.14
CA GLU A 55 -12.83 -8.71 23.75
C GLU A 55 -13.31 -7.54 22.85
N GLY A 56 -13.50 -7.82 21.56
CA GLY A 56 -14.62 -7.23 20.80
C GLY A 56 -14.37 -5.92 20.04
N VAL A 57 -14.05 -5.88 18.75
CA VAL A 57 -13.00 -6.56 18.00
C VAL A 57 -12.42 -5.44 17.14
N LEU A 58 -11.23 -4.95 17.46
CA LEU A 58 -10.46 -4.13 16.51
C LEU A 58 -9.67 -5.07 15.61
N LYS A 59 -10.00 -5.10 14.32
CA LYS A 59 -9.31 -5.94 13.33
C LYS A 59 -8.23 -5.09 12.65
N PHE A 60 -6.96 -5.40 12.89
CA PHE A 60 -5.85 -4.67 12.28
C PHE A 60 -5.55 -5.22 10.89
N VAL A 61 -5.76 -4.41 9.86
CA VAL A 61 -5.39 -4.73 8.47
C VAL A 61 -4.19 -3.88 8.07
N SER A 62 -3.22 -4.48 7.40
CA SER A 62 -2.13 -3.71 6.78
C SER A 62 -2.05 -3.96 5.29
N PHE A 63 -1.78 -2.88 4.57
CA PHE A 63 -1.45 -2.88 3.15
C PHE A 63 0.00 -2.44 3.03
N SER A 64 0.81 -3.17 2.27
CA SER A 64 2.25 -2.88 2.12
C SER A 64 2.66 -2.92 0.67
N CYS A 65 3.78 -2.26 0.35
CA CYS A 65 4.40 -2.38 -0.95
C CYS A 65 4.63 -3.86 -1.33
N SER A 66 4.45 -4.20 -2.60
CA SER A 66 4.69 -5.56 -3.10
C SER A 66 6.13 -6.01 -2.92
N GLN A 67 7.07 -5.06 -2.94
CA GLN A 67 8.50 -5.26 -2.71
C GLN A 67 8.86 -5.35 -1.20
N ASN A 68 7.88 -5.30 -0.29
CA ASN A 68 8.11 -5.44 1.16
C ASN A 68 8.57 -6.86 1.53
N GLY A 69 9.49 -6.94 2.50
CA GLY A 69 10.04 -8.17 3.07
C GLY A 69 11.32 -8.59 2.38
N LYS A 70 12.00 -9.57 2.98
CA LYS A 70 13.21 -10.18 2.42
C LYS A 70 12.84 -11.36 1.54
N SER A 71 13.60 -11.55 0.46
CA SER A 71 13.57 -12.79 -0.30
C SER A 71 13.86 -13.97 0.63
N ARG A 72 13.03 -15.01 0.57
CA ARG A 72 13.27 -16.28 1.26
C ARG A 72 13.70 -17.32 0.23
N CYS A 73 14.87 -17.14 -0.37
CA CYS A 73 15.51 -18.19 -1.15
C CYS A 73 16.37 -19.06 -0.24
N LYS A 74 15.92 -20.30 0.00
CA LYS A 74 16.73 -21.36 0.66
C LYS A 74 17.37 -22.34 -0.33
N SER A 75 17.20 -22.13 -1.64
CA SER A 75 17.72 -23.06 -2.65
C SER A 75 19.21 -22.85 -2.87
N ARG A 76 19.97 -23.94 -2.77
CA ARG A 76 21.41 -24.02 -3.10
C ARG A 76 21.68 -23.89 -4.61
N HIS A 77 20.65 -23.98 -5.46
CA HIS A 77 20.79 -23.87 -6.91
C HIS A 77 20.36 -22.48 -7.38
N ALA A 78 21.34 -21.64 -7.72
CA ALA A 78 21.15 -20.28 -8.20
C ALA A 78 20.28 -20.19 -9.47
N PHE A 79 20.36 -21.20 -10.34
CA PHE A 79 19.66 -21.25 -11.63
C PHE A 79 18.15 -21.54 -11.53
N LYS A 80 17.63 -21.94 -10.36
CA LYS A 80 16.19 -22.17 -10.13
C LYS A 80 15.53 -21.07 -9.31
N LEU A 81 16.26 -20.00 -8.99
CA LEU A 81 15.72 -18.90 -8.19
C LEU A 81 14.90 -17.97 -9.10
N ARG A 82 13.59 -17.87 -8.86
CA ARG A 82 12.79 -16.78 -9.44
C ARG A 82 13.43 -15.45 -9.01
N PRO A 83 13.64 -14.48 -9.92
CA PRO A 83 14.06 -13.14 -9.54
C PRO A 83 13.10 -12.59 -8.49
N THR A 84 13.60 -12.32 -7.29
CA THR A 84 12.74 -11.84 -6.22
C THR A 84 12.62 -10.34 -6.30
N THR A 85 11.41 -9.84 -6.53
CA THR A 85 11.08 -8.41 -6.50
C THR A 85 11.09 -7.82 -5.08
N LYS A 86 11.59 -8.55 -4.08
CA LYS A 86 11.59 -8.19 -2.67
C LYS A 86 12.81 -7.35 -2.33
N LYS A 87 12.59 -6.04 -2.09
CA LYS A 87 13.63 -5.07 -1.74
C LYS A 87 13.65 -4.70 -0.25
N ASN A 88 12.95 -5.45 0.60
CA ASN A 88 12.79 -5.12 2.02
C ASN A 88 12.16 -3.72 2.26
N CYS A 89 11.30 -3.30 1.33
CA CYS A 89 10.60 -2.02 1.41
C CYS A 89 9.69 -1.96 2.64
N LYS A 90 9.78 -0.89 3.42
CA LYS A 90 9.00 -0.72 4.66
C LYS A 90 7.69 0.06 4.46
N ALA A 91 7.48 0.61 3.26
CA ALA A 91 6.27 1.35 2.93
C ALA A 91 5.01 0.51 3.18
N LYS A 92 4.13 1.05 4.02
CA LYS A 92 2.90 0.39 4.45
C LYS A 92 1.90 1.39 5.01
N VAL A 93 0.63 1.03 4.94
CA VAL A 93 -0.43 1.61 5.77
C VAL A 93 -0.96 0.56 6.73
N SER A 94 -1.19 0.97 7.97
CA SER A 94 -1.87 0.19 9.00
C SER A 94 -3.25 0.78 9.23
N VAL A 95 -4.24 -0.09 9.35
CA VAL A 95 -5.64 0.27 9.45
C VAL A 95 -6.27 -0.52 10.58
N ILE A 96 -7.05 0.18 11.39
CA ILE A 96 -7.89 -0.38 12.43
C ILE A 96 -9.31 -0.51 11.88
N VAL A 97 -9.82 -1.72 11.80
CA VAL A 97 -11.24 -1.98 11.54
C VAL A 97 -11.96 -1.97 12.88
N ILE A 98 -12.94 -1.08 13.02
CA ILE A 98 -13.77 -0.84 14.19
C ILE A 98 -14.98 -1.80 14.14
N ARG A 99 -15.74 -1.88 15.24
CA ARG A 99 -17.09 -2.49 15.23
C ARG A 99 -17.91 -1.88 14.06
N ASP A 100 -18.79 -2.70 13.48
CA ASP A 100 -19.62 -2.36 12.31
C ASP A 100 -18.90 -2.28 10.95
N GLY A 101 -17.63 -2.69 10.87
CA GLY A 101 -16.91 -2.83 9.60
C GLY A 101 -16.24 -1.54 9.09
N LYS A 102 -16.48 -0.41 9.78
CA LYS A 102 -15.79 0.86 9.54
C LYS A 102 -14.30 0.73 9.78
N CYS A 103 -13.50 1.44 9.00
CA CYS A 103 -12.05 1.32 8.97
C CYS A 103 -11.41 2.68 9.12
N LYS A 104 -10.46 2.81 10.05
CA LYS A 104 -9.67 4.02 10.28
C LYS A 104 -8.20 3.74 9.98
N VAL A 105 -7.56 4.61 9.21
CA VAL A 105 -6.11 4.58 9.02
C VAL A 105 -5.43 4.97 10.33
N SER A 106 -4.55 4.11 10.83
CA SER A 106 -3.86 4.30 12.11
C SER A 106 -2.43 4.78 11.97
N SER A 107 -1.73 4.33 10.92
CA SER A 107 -0.36 4.78 10.64
C SER A 107 0.02 4.56 9.18
N ILE A 108 0.81 5.48 8.64
CA ILE A 108 1.32 5.41 7.27
C ILE A 108 2.85 5.54 7.33
N VAL A 109 3.54 4.67 6.59
CA VAL A 109 4.97 4.76 6.29
C VAL A 109 5.07 5.00 4.79
N TYR A 110 5.43 6.24 4.43
CA TYR A 110 5.52 6.68 3.02
C TYR A 110 6.85 6.32 2.36
N GLU A 111 7.91 6.11 3.14
CA GLU A 111 9.26 5.96 2.61
C GLU A 111 9.44 4.63 1.87
N HIS A 112 9.87 4.73 0.61
CA HIS A 112 10.29 3.61 -0.22
C HIS A 112 11.81 3.59 -0.34
N ASN A 113 12.42 2.42 -0.26
CA ASN A 113 13.86 2.22 -0.47
C ASN A 113 14.19 1.79 -1.91
N HIS A 114 13.29 2.08 -2.84
CA HIS A 114 13.43 1.76 -4.24
C HIS A 114 12.69 2.77 -5.09
N GLU A 115 13.09 2.87 -6.35
CA GLU A 115 12.41 3.71 -7.33
C GLU A 115 10.97 3.26 -7.51
N LEU A 116 10.10 4.27 -7.62
CA LEU A 116 8.69 4.10 -7.91
C LEU A 116 8.47 4.30 -9.41
N ASN A 117 7.70 3.40 -10.01
CA ASN A 117 7.37 3.45 -11.43
C ASN A 117 6.17 4.39 -11.63
N THR A 118 6.32 5.65 -11.23
CA THR A 118 5.29 6.67 -11.47
C THR A 118 5.05 6.80 -12.98
N PRO A 119 3.79 6.95 -13.44
CA PRO A 119 3.47 7.06 -14.86
C PRO A 119 4.29 8.13 -15.60
N ASN A 120 4.69 9.19 -14.90
CA ASN A 120 5.50 10.28 -15.45
C ASN A 120 7.00 9.93 -15.67
N LYS A 121 7.45 8.76 -15.21
CA LYS A 121 8.78 8.17 -15.51
C LYS A 121 8.68 6.91 -16.36
N ALA A 122 7.51 6.59 -16.92
CA ALA A 122 7.34 5.45 -17.83
C ALA A 122 7.85 5.74 -19.25
N ARG A 123 8.92 6.53 -19.39
CA ARG A 123 9.75 6.56 -20.59
C ARG A 123 11.14 6.09 -20.15
N PHE A 124 11.58 5.01 -20.79
CA PHE A 124 12.91 4.39 -20.70
C PHE A 124 13.14 3.44 -19.52
N LEU A 125 12.61 2.23 -19.64
CA LEU A 125 13.40 1.03 -19.32
C LEU A 125 13.34 0.13 -20.55
N LYS A 126 14.48 0.02 -21.23
CA LYS A 126 14.75 -0.81 -22.42
C LYS A 126 15.28 -2.17 -21.99
#